data_AF-A0A3D1I8F4-F1
#
_entry.id   AF-A0A3D1I8F4-F1
#
_cell.length_a   1.000
_cell.length_b   1.000
_cell.length_c   1.000
_cell.angle_alpha   90.00
_cell.angle_beta   90.00
_cell.angle_gamma   90.00
#
_symmetry.space_group_name_H-M   'P 1'
#
loop_
_entity.id
_entity.type
_entity.pdbx_description
1 polymer ?
#
loop_
_entity_poly.entity_id
_entity_poly.type
_entity_poly.pdbx_seq_one_letter_code
_entity_poly.pdbx_strand_id
1 'polypeptide(L)'
;MGVQREMAEEPILIPLYRVEFDSAQLMAAHPPVWWNENKKAVFELACPPDRPARGSITVTRWPEVELPQTLDPGGRPRVEASAGLFDYLPVLPEPAIEWHLNFAAGELFCAYSTGLFAQDEMQVAEHPALGSVREALVARGLSTTVHDRERSTPILVRGVERRCAIATDPNEDEGRPNGLYGNRFASAPVEAVRRAVRVLNPPTVSNILAIEAPSGGAGAYSEQQIRGILRTAYGGFLAAKTESGTVDPGAQVAVHTGFWGCGAYGGNRTLMALLQLLAAGMAGLDLLAFHAVDEAGLETFREAERLLDGMLPEGAGAVATEELVRSIAKLGLQWGVSDGN
;
A
#
# COMPACT_ATOMS: atom_id res chain seq x y z
N MET A 1 25.77 -16.93 38.97
CA MET A 1 24.86 -15.77 39.01
C MET A 1 24.39 -15.52 37.59
N GLY A 2 23.20 -16.01 37.26
CA GLY A 2 22.60 -15.79 35.94
C GLY A 2 22.05 -14.38 35.88
N VAL A 3 22.54 -13.60 34.92
CA VAL A 3 21.98 -12.28 34.61
C VAL A 3 20.64 -12.55 33.94
N GLN A 4 19.54 -12.32 34.66
CA GLN A 4 18.23 -12.15 34.05
C GLN A 4 18.34 -10.94 33.12
N ARG A 5 18.28 -11.17 31.82
CA ARG A 5 17.96 -10.11 30.87
C ARG A 5 16.58 -9.59 31.27
N GLU A 6 16.52 -8.39 31.83
CA GLU A 6 15.29 -7.61 31.85
C GLU A 6 14.81 -7.55 30.41
N MET A 7 13.73 -8.26 30.11
CA MET A 7 12.95 -8.02 28.90
C MET A 7 12.39 -6.62 29.08
N ALA A 8 13.00 -5.63 28.44
CA ALA A 8 12.36 -4.34 28.26
C ALA A 8 10.99 -4.63 27.64
N GLU A 9 9.91 -4.26 28.34
CA GLU A 9 8.57 -4.33 27.77
C GLU A 9 8.58 -3.50 26.49
N GLU A 10 8.46 -4.15 25.33
CA GLU A 10 8.33 -3.46 24.07
C GLU A 10 7.08 -2.58 24.15
N PRO A 11 7.17 -1.28 23.81
CA PRO A 11 6.03 -0.39 23.89
C PRO A 11 4.90 -0.93 23.01
N ILE A 12 3.75 -1.19 23.62
CA ILE A 12 2.56 -1.68 22.92
C ILE A 12 2.09 -0.57 21.99
N LEU A 13 2.22 -0.79 20.68
CA LEU A 13 1.69 0.11 19.67
C LEU A 13 0.16 -0.04 19.64
N ILE A 14 -0.57 1.05 19.92
CA ILE A 14 -2.04 1.06 19.99
C ILE A 14 -2.59 1.97 18.88
N PRO A 15 -3.64 1.57 18.15
CA PRO A 15 -4.23 2.43 17.14
C PRO A 15 -4.90 3.66 17.77
N LEU A 16 -4.78 4.81 17.10
CA LEU A 16 -5.48 6.06 17.41
C LEU A 16 -7.00 5.90 17.39
N TYR A 17 -7.51 5.04 16.51
CA TYR A 17 -8.88 4.54 16.58
C TYR A 17 -8.97 3.16 15.93
N ARG A 18 -9.98 2.39 16.36
CA ARG A 18 -10.46 1.17 15.72
C ARG A 18 -11.97 1.26 15.55
N VAL A 19 -12.46 0.97 14.35
CA VAL A 19 -13.90 0.86 14.07
C VAL A 19 -14.18 -0.38 13.25
N GLU A 20 -15.33 -0.99 13.49
CA GLU A 20 -15.79 -2.16 12.74
C GLU A 20 -17.13 -1.84 12.09
N PHE A 21 -17.34 -2.43 10.92
CA PHE A 21 -18.52 -2.26 10.10
C PHE A 21 -18.98 -3.61 9.57
N ASP A 22 -20.29 -3.87 9.60
CA ASP A 22 -20.87 -4.86 8.70
C ASP A 22 -20.89 -4.28 7.27
N SER A 23 -20.33 -5.02 6.30
CA SER A 23 -20.16 -4.50 4.93
C SER A 23 -21.48 -4.13 4.26
N ALA A 24 -22.55 -4.91 4.48
CA ALA A 24 -23.85 -4.65 3.86
C ALA A 24 -24.48 -3.38 4.43
N GLN A 25 -24.49 -3.27 5.76
CA GLN A 25 -25.01 -2.09 6.46
C GLN A 25 -24.22 -0.83 6.13
N LEU A 26 -22.89 -0.94 6.05
CA LEU A 26 -22.01 0.15 5.68
C LEU A 26 -22.35 0.70 4.29
N MET A 27 -22.43 -0.17 3.29
CA MET A 27 -22.75 0.25 1.92
C MET A 27 -24.17 0.79 1.77
N ALA A 28 -25.11 0.34 2.60
CA ALA A 28 -26.47 0.87 2.61
C ALA A 28 -26.58 2.24 3.29
N ALA A 29 -25.91 2.43 4.43
CA ALA A 29 -25.96 3.67 5.20
C ALA A 29 -25.06 4.78 4.64
N HIS A 30 -23.93 4.39 4.04
CA HIS A 30 -22.92 5.28 3.49
C HIS A 30 -22.50 4.77 2.09
N PRO A 31 -23.39 4.80 1.08
CA PRO A 31 -23.04 4.32 -0.25
C PRO A 31 -21.86 5.11 -0.84
N PRO A 32 -20.96 4.45 -1.60
CA PRO A 32 -19.86 5.16 -2.25
C PRO A 32 -20.41 6.15 -3.28
N VAL A 33 -19.79 7.33 -3.38
CA VAL A 33 -20.19 8.40 -4.29
C VAL A 33 -19.33 8.36 -5.55
N TRP A 34 -19.95 8.15 -6.71
CA TRP A 34 -19.26 8.09 -8.00
C TRP A 34 -19.62 9.29 -8.87
N TRP A 35 -18.68 10.22 -9.08
CA TRP A 35 -18.91 11.38 -9.96
C TRP A 35 -18.56 11.07 -11.42
N ASN A 36 -17.57 10.20 -11.65
CA ASN A 36 -17.20 9.77 -12.98
C ASN A 36 -18.11 8.64 -13.50
N GLU A 37 -18.58 8.76 -14.73
CA GLU A 37 -19.49 7.79 -15.37
C GLU A 37 -18.87 6.40 -15.53
N ASN A 38 -17.57 6.34 -15.86
CA ASN A 38 -16.87 5.06 -16.01
C ASN A 38 -16.73 4.32 -14.67
N LYS A 39 -16.43 5.03 -13.57
CA LYS A 39 -16.41 4.42 -12.22
C LYS A 39 -17.80 3.95 -11.78
N LYS A 40 -18.85 4.73 -12.09
CA LYS A 40 -20.22 4.30 -11.85
C LYS A 40 -20.58 3.03 -12.63
N ALA A 41 -20.16 2.93 -13.90
CA ALA A 41 -20.38 1.73 -14.71
C ALA A 41 -19.67 0.49 -14.15
N VAL A 42 -18.44 0.64 -13.64
CA VAL A 42 -17.71 -0.43 -12.92
C VAL A 42 -18.49 -0.85 -11.68
N PHE A 43 -18.92 0.11 -10.85
CA PHE A 43 -19.67 -0.16 -9.63
C PHE A 43 -20.96 -0.94 -9.89
N GLU A 44 -21.75 -0.53 -10.89
CA GLU A 44 -23.00 -1.20 -11.28
C GLU A 44 -22.78 -2.66 -11.69
N LEU A 45 -21.66 -2.95 -12.38
CA LEU A 45 -21.30 -4.33 -12.76
C LEU A 45 -20.83 -5.15 -11.56
N ALA A 46 -20.01 -4.56 -10.69
CA ALA A 46 -19.40 -5.26 -9.56
C ALA A 46 -20.34 -5.44 -8.36
N CYS A 47 -21.33 -4.54 -8.20
CA CYS A 47 -22.25 -4.51 -7.07
C CYS A 47 -23.73 -4.48 -7.49
N PRO A 48 -24.23 -5.53 -8.16
CA PRO A 48 -25.64 -5.59 -8.51
C PRO A 48 -26.51 -5.74 -7.24
N PRO A 49 -27.77 -5.24 -7.22
CA PRO A 49 -28.61 -5.23 -6.02
C PRO A 49 -28.90 -6.61 -5.41
N ASP A 50 -28.88 -7.67 -6.23
CA ASP A 50 -29.09 -9.06 -5.83
C ASP A 50 -27.84 -9.70 -5.18
N ARG A 51 -26.72 -8.98 -5.14
CA ARG A 51 -25.45 -9.44 -4.57
C ARG A 51 -24.88 -8.39 -3.60
N PRO A 52 -25.51 -8.22 -2.42
CA PRO A 52 -25.01 -7.27 -1.42
C PRO A 52 -23.59 -7.64 -0.96
N ALA A 53 -22.83 -6.66 -0.47
CA ALA A 53 -21.55 -6.90 0.19
C ALA A 53 -21.73 -7.70 1.46
N ARG A 54 -20.71 -8.46 1.84
CA ARG A 54 -20.74 -9.34 3.02
C ARG A 54 -19.46 -9.20 3.84
N GLY A 55 -19.47 -9.82 5.02
CA GLY A 55 -18.35 -9.82 5.94
C GLY A 55 -18.29 -8.57 6.83
N SER A 56 -17.21 -8.50 7.60
CA SER A 56 -16.91 -7.38 8.48
C SER A 56 -15.68 -6.65 7.96
N ILE A 57 -15.73 -5.31 7.97
CA ILE A 57 -14.60 -4.45 7.65
C ILE A 57 -14.11 -3.82 8.94
N THR A 58 -12.83 -4.02 9.26
CA THR A 58 -12.17 -3.36 10.39
C THR A 58 -11.27 -2.25 9.86
N VAL A 59 -11.40 -1.05 10.42
CA VAL A 59 -10.53 0.09 10.09
C VAL A 59 -9.76 0.50 11.34
N THR A 60 -8.46 0.66 11.19
CA THR A 60 -7.58 1.16 12.26
C THR A 60 -6.69 2.27 11.73
N ARG A 61 -6.50 3.33 12.52
CA ARG A 61 -5.50 4.36 12.25
C ARG A 61 -4.41 4.29 13.31
N TRP A 62 -3.16 4.42 12.90
CA TRP A 62 -2.01 4.21 13.78
C TRP A 62 -1.23 5.52 13.99
N PRO A 63 -0.60 5.70 15.16
CA PRO A 63 0.27 6.84 15.40
C PRO A 63 1.53 6.75 14.54
N GLU A 64 2.21 7.89 14.38
CA GLU A 64 3.58 7.89 13.90
C GLU A 64 4.48 7.12 14.89
N VAL A 65 5.48 6.43 14.36
CA VAL A 65 6.47 5.69 15.15
C VAL A 65 7.87 6.19 14.86
N GLU A 66 8.75 6.10 15.84
CA GLU A 66 10.17 6.37 15.64
C GLU A 66 10.86 5.18 15.00
N LEU A 67 11.89 5.46 14.19
CA LEU A 67 12.73 4.40 13.62
C LEU A 67 13.50 3.67 14.73
N PRO A 68 13.72 2.36 14.60
CA PRO A 68 14.62 1.64 15.49
C PRO A 68 16.03 2.22 15.40
N GLN A 69 16.76 2.27 16.52
CA GLN A 69 18.11 2.83 16.56
C GLN A 69 19.12 2.03 15.73
N THR A 70 18.89 0.71 15.64
CA THR A 70 19.73 -0.23 14.92
C THR A 70 18.86 -1.19 14.12
N LEU A 71 19.39 -1.66 12.99
CA LEU A 71 18.81 -2.71 12.18
C LEU A 71 19.70 -3.96 12.25
N ASP A 72 19.10 -5.12 12.49
CA ASP A 72 19.76 -6.42 12.39
C ASP A 72 19.65 -6.94 10.94
N PRO A 73 20.78 -7.14 10.22
CA PRO A 73 20.77 -7.72 8.88
C PRO A 73 20.13 -9.12 8.80
N GLY A 74 20.11 -9.88 9.90
CA GLY A 74 19.53 -11.22 9.96
C GLY A 74 18.00 -11.25 10.00
N GLY A 75 17.35 -10.11 10.27
CA GLY A 75 15.88 -10.00 10.36
C GLY A 75 15.18 -9.65 9.04
N ARG A 76 15.85 -9.84 7.90
CA ARG A 76 15.26 -9.50 6.59
C ARG A 76 14.10 -10.43 6.23
N PRO A 77 13.00 -9.91 5.65
CA PRO A 77 11.89 -10.73 5.19
C PRO A 77 12.30 -11.58 3.98
N ARG A 78 11.52 -12.62 3.68
CA ARG A 78 11.54 -13.22 2.33
C ARG A 78 11.10 -12.16 1.32
N VAL A 79 11.74 -12.11 0.16
CA VAL A 79 11.39 -11.19 -0.92
C VAL A 79 10.91 -11.99 -2.12
N GLU A 80 9.74 -11.64 -2.66
CA GLU A 80 9.22 -12.19 -3.90
C GLU A 80 8.86 -11.03 -4.83
N ALA A 81 9.58 -10.89 -5.94
CA ALA A 81 9.37 -9.80 -6.90
C ALA A 81 8.88 -10.34 -8.25
N SER A 82 7.88 -9.66 -8.83
CA SER A 82 7.26 -10.02 -10.10
C SER A 82 7.22 -8.81 -11.06
N ALA A 83 7.21 -9.09 -12.36
CA ALA A 83 7.04 -8.08 -13.41
C ALA A 83 5.56 -7.69 -13.64
N GLY A 84 4.69 -7.84 -12.63
CA GLY A 84 3.25 -7.66 -12.75
C GLY A 84 2.71 -6.47 -11.96
N LEU A 85 1.40 -6.23 -12.11
CA LEU A 85 0.58 -5.43 -11.21
C LEU A 85 0.04 -6.31 -10.07
N PHE A 86 -0.62 -5.69 -9.08
CA PHE A 86 -1.29 -6.44 -8.01
C PHE A 86 -2.32 -7.41 -8.58
N ASP A 87 -2.09 -8.70 -8.39
CA ASP A 87 -3.02 -9.77 -8.76
C ASP A 87 -3.95 -10.17 -7.61
N TYR A 88 -3.61 -9.76 -6.38
CA TYR A 88 -4.28 -10.10 -5.12
C TYR A 88 -4.28 -11.61 -4.84
N LEU A 89 -3.33 -12.34 -5.40
CA LEU A 89 -3.15 -13.76 -5.14
C LEU A 89 -2.32 -13.95 -3.86
N PRO A 90 -2.72 -14.88 -2.97
CA PRO A 90 -1.92 -15.23 -1.81
C PRO A 90 -0.53 -15.74 -2.19
N VAL A 91 0.49 -15.33 -1.43
CA VAL A 91 1.91 -15.72 -1.62
C VAL A 91 2.45 -16.48 -0.41
N LEU A 92 1.78 -16.42 0.74
CA LEU A 92 2.12 -17.17 1.94
C LEU A 92 1.20 -18.38 2.16
N PRO A 93 1.71 -19.48 2.72
CA PRO A 93 0.87 -20.57 3.20
C PRO A 93 0.07 -20.15 4.45
N GLU A 94 -1.13 -20.69 4.61
CA GLU A 94 -1.94 -20.44 5.81
C GLU A 94 -1.31 -21.08 7.07
N PRO A 95 -1.44 -20.46 8.26
CA PRO A 95 -2.12 -19.18 8.51
C PRO A 95 -1.28 -17.96 8.09
N ALA A 96 -1.88 -17.06 7.31
CA ALA A 96 -1.23 -15.84 6.84
C ALA A 96 -2.21 -14.66 6.75
N ILE A 97 -1.70 -13.45 6.97
CA ILE A 97 -2.41 -12.19 6.79
C ILE A 97 -1.60 -11.31 5.85
N GLU A 98 -2.15 -11.08 4.67
CA GLU A 98 -1.48 -10.32 3.62
C GLU A 98 -2.13 -8.95 3.44
N TRP A 99 -1.30 -7.91 3.35
CA TRP A 99 -1.70 -6.52 3.21
C TRP A 99 -1.29 -5.97 1.86
N HIS A 100 -2.17 -5.22 1.20
CA HIS A 100 -1.92 -4.60 -0.10
C HIS A 100 -1.74 -3.09 0.09
N LEU A 101 -0.58 -2.58 -0.30
CA LEU A 101 -0.24 -1.17 -0.12
C LEU A 101 -1.11 -0.30 -1.03
N ASN A 102 -1.85 0.62 -0.45
CA ASN A 102 -2.52 1.72 -1.12
C ASN A 102 -1.58 2.92 -1.15
N PHE A 103 -1.34 3.47 -2.34
CA PHE A 103 -0.49 4.64 -2.55
C PHE A 103 -1.32 5.91 -2.34
N ALA A 104 -1.73 6.13 -1.10
CA ALA A 104 -2.66 7.17 -0.70
C ALA A 104 -2.12 8.59 -0.93
N ALA A 105 -3.04 9.56 -0.99
CA ALA A 105 -2.75 10.98 -1.20
C ALA A 105 -3.48 11.87 -0.18
N GLY A 106 -2.79 12.28 0.89
CA GLY A 106 -3.28 13.16 1.95
C GLY A 106 -4.33 12.51 2.85
N GLU A 107 -5.48 12.19 2.28
CA GLU A 107 -6.61 11.53 2.94
C GLU A 107 -6.92 10.18 2.28
N LEU A 108 -7.32 9.22 3.11
CA LEU A 108 -7.73 7.89 2.69
C LEU A 108 -8.76 7.95 1.56
N PHE A 109 -8.39 7.41 0.39
CA PHE A 109 -9.24 7.30 -0.81
C PHE A 109 -9.76 8.65 -1.32
N CYS A 110 -9.01 9.76 -1.21
CA CYS A 110 -9.58 11.10 -1.42
C CYS A 110 -10.16 11.37 -2.81
N ALA A 111 -9.56 10.80 -3.84
CA ALA A 111 -9.92 11.05 -5.23
C ALA A 111 -10.71 9.89 -5.85
N TYR A 112 -11.17 8.93 -5.05
CA TYR A 112 -11.83 7.72 -5.53
C TYR A 112 -13.06 7.99 -6.40
N SER A 113 -13.79 9.08 -6.16
CA SER A 113 -15.00 9.44 -6.90
C SER A 113 -14.73 10.11 -8.26
N THR A 114 -13.50 10.61 -8.46
CA THR A 114 -13.11 11.44 -9.61
C THR A 114 -12.83 10.62 -10.87
N GLY A 115 -12.40 11.25 -11.97
CA GLY A 115 -11.98 10.54 -13.19
C GLY A 115 -10.59 9.89 -13.12
N LEU A 116 -9.75 10.27 -12.14
CA LEU A 116 -8.41 9.72 -12.01
C LEU A 116 -8.47 8.21 -11.73
N PHE A 117 -7.56 7.46 -12.34
CA PHE A 117 -7.50 6.01 -12.23
C PHE A 117 -6.05 5.54 -12.06
N ALA A 118 -5.41 6.06 -11.01
CA ALA A 118 -4.12 5.59 -10.56
C ALA A 118 -4.32 4.45 -9.54
N GLN A 119 -3.24 4.02 -8.90
CA GLN A 119 -3.26 2.84 -8.02
C GLN A 119 -4.28 2.95 -6.88
N ASP A 120 -4.41 4.11 -6.24
CA ASP A 120 -5.38 4.35 -5.17
C ASP A 120 -6.82 4.19 -5.68
N GLU A 121 -7.19 4.95 -6.72
CA GLU A 121 -8.56 4.92 -7.23
C GLU A 121 -8.95 3.58 -7.85
N MET A 122 -7.99 2.90 -8.50
CA MET A 122 -8.20 1.56 -9.04
C MET A 122 -8.51 0.57 -7.92
N GLN A 123 -7.78 0.63 -6.81
CA GLN A 123 -8.04 -0.26 -5.67
C GLN A 123 -9.44 -0.03 -5.09
N VAL A 124 -9.92 1.21 -5.01
CA VAL A 124 -11.30 1.51 -4.57
C VAL A 124 -12.35 1.06 -5.58
N ALA A 125 -12.08 1.19 -6.89
CA ALA A 125 -12.98 0.69 -7.93
C ALA A 125 -13.12 -0.85 -7.90
N GLU A 126 -12.03 -1.56 -7.60
CA GLU A 126 -12.04 -3.02 -7.43
C GLU A 126 -12.64 -3.48 -6.10
N HIS A 127 -12.60 -2.63 -5.07
CA HIS A 127 -13.14 -2.87 -3.73
C HIS A 127 -14.16 -1.78 -3.33
N PRO A 128 -15.38 -1.75 -3.91
CA PRO A 128 -16.28 -0.60 -3.77
C PRO A 128 -16.65 -0.20 -2.34
N ALA A 129 -16.60 -1.12 -1.38
CA ALA A 129 -16.86 -0.82 0.03
C ALA A 129 -15.79 0.11 0.64
N LEU A 130 -14.60 0.26 0.05
CA LEU A 130 -13.60 1.25 0.47
C LEU A 130 -14.12 2.69 0.32
N GLY A 131 -14.89 2.99 -0.72
CA GLY A 131 -15.56 4.28 -0.86
C GLY A 131 -16.52 4.54 0.30
N SER A 132 -17.33 3.53 0.66
CA SER A 132 -18.21 3.62 1.83
C SER A 132 -17.48 3.78 3.16
N VAL A 133 -16.31 3.13 3.31
CA VAL A 133 -15.45 3.35 4.49
C VAL A 133 -15.09 4.82 4.61
N ARG A 134 -14.63 5.47 3.53
CA ARG A 134 -14.32 6.90 3.55
C ARG A 134 -15.53 7.72 3.98
N GLU A 135 -16.68 7.53 3.34
CA GLU A 135 -17.90 8.30 3.64
C GLU A 135 -18.35 8.12 5.11
N ALA A 136 -18.25 6.91 5.65
CA ALA A 136 -18.62 6.63 7.04
C ALA A 136 -17.64 7.26 8.05
N LEU A 137 -16.33 7.24 7.78
CA LEU A 137 -15.34 7.88 8.64
C LEU A 137 -15.54 9.40 8.68
N VAL A 138 -15.75 10.02 7.51
CA VAL A 138 -16.04 11.45 7.39
C VAL A 138 -17.33 11.82 8.14
N ALA A 139 -18.40 11.05 7.94
CA ALA A 139 -19.67 11.26 8.63
C ALA A 139 -19.56 11.15 10.17
N ARG A 140 -18.64 10.32 10.66
CA ARG A 140 -18.35 10.16 12.10
C ARG A 140 -17.38 11.21 12.65
N GLY A 141 -16.86 12.12 11.82
CA GLY A 141 -15.84 13.09 12.22
C GLY A 141 -14.49 12.45 12.56
N LEU A 142 -14.22 11.24 12.08
CA LEU A 142 -12.94 10.56 12.25
C LEU A 142 -11.98 11.02 11.15
N SER A 143 -10.74 11.34 11.53
CA SER A 143 -9.72 11.77 10.57
C SER A 143 -9.37 10.63 9.63
N THR A 144 -9.40 10.94 8.33
CA THR A 144 -8.96 10.09 7.21
C THR A 144 -7.56 10.44 6.75
N THR A 145 -6.87 11.39 7.42
CA THR A 145 -5.53 11.84 7.05
C THR A 145 -4.51 10.72 7.26
N VAL A 146 -3.86 10.29 6.19
CA VAL A 146 -2.78 9.29 6.23
C VAL A 146 -1.43 9.94 6.48
N HIS A 147 -1.29 11.22 6.14
CA HIS A 147 -0.08 12.00 6.36
C HIS A 147 -0.41 13.49 6.53
N ASP A 148 0.10 14.10 7.60
CA ASP A 148 -0.03 15.54 7.89
C ASP A 148 1.36 16.17 8.01
N ARG A 149 1.75 16.94 6.98
CA ARG A 149 3.05 17.62 6.83
C ARG A 149 4.26 16.70 6.90
N GLU A 150 4.67 16.32 8.11
CA GLU A 150 5.84 15.47 8.39
C GLU A 150 5.46 14.20 9.16
N ARG A 151 4.19 14.06 9.56
CA ARG A 151 3.72 12.93 10.37
C ARG A 151 2.96 11.95 9.51
N SER A 152 3.45 10.72 9.46
CA SER A 152 2.74 9.61 8.86
C SER A 152 1.86 8.90 9.90
N THR A 153 0.57 8.78 9.61
CA THR A 153 -0.40 8.05 10.45
C THR A 153 -1.11 7.00 9.58
N PRO A 154 -0.52 5.80 9.44
CA PRO A 154 -1.06 4.76 8.56
C PRO A 154 -2.51 4.43 8.88
N ILE A 155 -3.30 4.14 7.84
CA ILE A 155 -4.66 3.63 8.00
C ILE A 155 -4.76 2.25 7.34
N LEU A 156 -5.26 1.28 8.09
CA LEU A 156 -5.42 -0.10 7.65
C LEU A 156 -6.92 -0.40 7.53
N VAL A 157 -7.30 -1.10 6.46
CA VAL A 157 -8.67 -1.58 6.23
C VAL A 157 -8.61 -3.09 5.99
N ARG A 158 -9.14 -3.88 6.92
CA ARG A 158 -9.11 -5.35 6.89
C ARG A 158 -10.45 -5.92 6.46
N GLY A 159 -10.43 -7.01 5.69
CA GLY A 159 -11.64 -7.80 5.40
C GLY A 159 -12.55 -7.23 4.31
N VAL A 160 -12.03 -6.41 3.40
CA VAL A 160 -12.85 -5.81 2.34
C VAL A 160 -12.98 -6.73 1.13
N GLU A 161 -14.19 -6.87 0.59
CA GLU A 161 -14.42 -7.65 -0.64
C GLU A 161 -13.81 -6.94 -1.87
N ARG A 162 -12.98 -7.66 -2.62
CA ARG A 162 -12.65 -7.34 -4.01
C ARG A 162 -13.73 -7.94 -4.91
N ARG A 163 -14.40 -7.09 -5.68
CA ARG A 163 -15.60 -7.47 -6.44
C ARG A 163 -15.38 -7.53 -7.95
N CYS A 164 -14.34 -6.89 -8.45
CA CYS A 164 -13.93 -7.00 -9.83
C CYS A 164 -12.42 -6.87 -9.98
N ALA A 165 -11.93 -7.31 -11.14
CA ALA A 165 -10.62 -6.96 -11.66
C ALA A 165 -10.81 -6.08 -12.91
N ILE A 166 -9.95 -5.07 -13.10
CA ILE A 166 -10.06 -4.13 -14.22
C ILE A 166 -8.79 -4.18 -15.06
N ALA A 167 -8.90 -4.59 -16.32
CA ALA A 167 -7.76 -4.62 -17.24
C ALA A 167 -7.36 -3.19 -17.66
N THR A 168 -6.11 -2.79 -17.38
CA THR A 168 -5.62 -1.43 -17.68
C THR A 168 -4.62 -1.38 -18.83
N ASP A 169 -4.16 -2.52 -19.31
CA ASP A 169 -3.22 -2.65 -20.43
C ASP A 169 -3.81 -2.14 -21.76
N PRO A 170 -2.98 -1.83 -22.76
CA PRO A 170 -3.45 -1.52 -24.12
C PRO A 170 -4.07 -2.73 -24.83
N ASN A 171 -5.25 -2.57 -25.42
CA ASN A 171 -5.90 -3.56 -26.28
C ASN A 171 -6.84 -2.87 -27.29
N GLU A 172 -6.48 -2.93 -28.57
CA GLU A 172 -7.22 -2.27 -29.66
C GLU A 172 -8.57 -2.95 -29.92
N ASP A 173 -8.60 -4.29 -29.92
CA ASP A 173 -9.80 -5.08 -30.21
C ASP A 173 -10.91 -4.87 -29.15
N GLU A 174 -10.52 -4.54 -27.92
CA GLU A 174 -11.45 -4.21 -26.83
C GLU A 174 -11.76 -2.71 -26.72
N GLY A 175 -11.23 -1.87 -27.62
CA GLY A 175 -11.49 -0.43 -27.64
C GLY A 175 -10.71 0.37 -26.60
N ARG A 176 -9.60 -0.17 -26.09
CA ARG A 176 -8.65 0.48 -25.15
C ARG A 176 -7.23 0.53 -25.73
N PRO A 177 -7.00 1.07 -26.95
CA PRO A 177 -5.73 0.95 -27.66
C PRO A 177 -4.52 1.58 -26.95
N ASN A 178 -4.74 2.48 -26.00
CA ASN A 178 -3.68 3.13 -25.20
C ASN A 178 -3.74 2.74 -23.71
N GLY A 179 -4.55 1.72 -23.38
CA GLY A 179 -4.85 1.32 -22.01
C GLY A 179 -5.78 2.27 -21.27
N LEU A 180 -6.02 1.95 -20.00
CA LEU A 180 -6.98 2.66 -19.13
C LEU A 180 -6.32 3.27 -17.88
N TYR A 181 -4.99 3.33 -17.77
CA TYR A 181 -4.36 3.91 -16.58
C TYR A 181 -4.44 5.45 -16.56
N GLY A 182 -4.64 6.03 -15.37
CA GLY A 182 -4.66 7.47 -15.14
C GLY A 182 -5.82 8.17 -15.87
N ASN A 183 -5.55 9.34 -16.46
CA ASN A 183 -6.57 10.15 -17.16
C ASN A 183 -7.14 9.47 -18.43
N ARG A 184 -6.52 8.38 -18.91
CA ARG A 184 -7.07 7.58 -20.01
C ARG A 184 -8.35 6.87 -19.63
N PHE A 185 -8.50 6.46 -18.36
CA PHE A 185 -9.75 5.88 -17.86
C PHE A 185 -10.91 6.86 -18.02
N ALA A 186 -10.73 8.10 -17.57
CA ALA A 186 -11.76 9.13 -17.64
C ALA A 186 -12.20 9.43 -19.09
N SER A 187 -11.25 9.36 -20.02
CA SER A 187 -11.46 9.69 -21.43
C SER A 187 -11.98 8.52 -22.28
N ALA A 188 -11.93 7.29 -21.75
CA ALA A 188 -12.31 6.09 -22.47
C ALA A 188 -13.84 6.00 -22.67
N PRO A 189 -14.31 5.47 -23.81
CA PRO A 189 -15.71 5.13 -23.97
C PRO A 189 -16.16 4.13 -22.90
N VAL A 190 -17.32 4.37 -22.28
CA VAL A 190 -17.84 3.51 -21.19
C VAL A 190 -17.91 2.04 -21.57
N GLU A 191 -18.22 1.72 -22.83
CA GLU A 191 -18.27 0.34 -23.31
C GLU A 191 -16.90 -0.36 -23.33
N ALA A 192 -15.81 0.39 -23.57
CA ALA A 192 -14.46 -0.16 -23.44
C ALA A 192 -14.13 -0.47 -21.96
N VAL A 193 -14.54 0.41 -21.05
CA VAL A 193 -14.39 0.19 -19.61
C VAL A 193 -15.22 -1.02 -19.17
N ARG A 194 -16.48 -1.15 -19.59
CA ARG A 194 -17.32 -2.31 -19.27
C ARG A 194 -16.70 -3.63 -19.73
N ARG A 195 -16.10 -3.67 -20.93
CA ARG A 195 -15.38 -4.86 -21.42
C ARG A 195 -14.13 -5.19 -20.61
N ALA A 196 -13.45 -4.18 -20.08
CA ALA A 196 -12.25 -4.37 -19.26
C ALA A 196 -12.56 -4.90 -17.84
N VAL A 197 -13.83 -4.89 -17.40
CA VAL A 197 -14.24 -5.34 -16.07
C VAL A 197 -14.50 -6.85 -16.07
N ARG A 198 -13.77 -7.57 -15.23
CA ARG A 198 -14.07 -8.97 -14.88
C ARG A 198 -14.65 -9.02 -13.47
N VAL A 199 -15.94 -9.29 -13.36
CA VAL A 199 -16.62 -9.47 -12.07
C VAL A 199 -16.10 -10.74 -11.38
N LEU A 200 -15.76 -10.63 -10.10
CA LEU A 200 -15.34 -11.75 -9.27
C LEU A 200 -16.56 -12.35 -8.56
N ASN A 201 -16.82 -13.63 -8.82
CA ASN A 201 -17.92 -14.36 -8.20
C ASN A 201 -17.51 -15.82 -7.91
N PRO A 202 -17.30 -16.20 -6.64
CA PRO A 202 -17.42 -15.34 -5.45
C PRO A 202 -16.38 -14.20 -5.43
N PRO A 203 -16.67 -13.08 -4.72
CA PRO A 203 -15.65 -12.06 -4.47
C PRO A 203 -14.53 -12.64 -3.60
N THR A 204 -13.31 -12.11 -3.77
CA THR A 204 -12.19 -12.38 -2.85
C THR A 204 -12.17 -11.35 -1.73
N VAL A 205 -11.41 -11.60 -0.67
CA VAL A 205 -11.27 -10.66 0.45
C VAL A 205 -9.82 -10.20 0.52
N SER A 206 -9.61 -8.92 0.78
CA SER A 206 -8.28 -8.31 0.82
C SER A 206 -8.15 -7.38 2.03
N ASN A 207 -6.90 -7.15 2.45
CA ASN A 207 -6.55 -6.18 3.48
C ASN A 207 -5.71 -5.09 2.83
N ILE A 208 -5.99 -3.84 3.19
CA ILE A 208 -5.41 -2.65 2.58
C ILE A 208 -4.61 -1.88 3.63
N LEU A 209 -3.39 -1.49 3.28
CA LEU A 209 -2.52 -0.62 4.08
C LEU A 209 -2.34 0.69 3.34
N ALA A 210 -2.83 1.81 3.88
CA ALA A 210 -2.70 3.13 3.26
C ALA A 210 -1.63 3.99 3.93
N ILE A 211 -0.62 4.37 3.13
CA ILE A 211 0.44 5.32 3.48
C ILE A 211 0.76 6.21 2.27
N GLU A 212 1.20 7.44 2.54
CA GLU A 212 1.51 8.43 1.49
C GLU A 212 3.02 8.64 1.37
N ALA A 213 3.53 8.59 0.13
CA ALA A 213 4.91 8.94 -0.18
C ALA A 213 5.08 10.47 -0.23
N PRO A 214 6.29 11.03 -0.02
CA PRO A 214 6.51 12.44 -0.27
C PRO A 214 6.33 12.77 -1.76
N SER A 215 5.87 14.00 -2.04
CA SER A 215 5.63 14.50 -3.39
C SER A 215 6.34 15.84 -3.64
N GLY A 216 6.51 16.20 -4.93
CA GLY A 216 6.96 17.53 -5.32
C GLY A 216 8.42 17.87 -5.02
N GLY A 217 9.27 16.86 -4.78
CA GLY A 217 10.71 17.07 -4.56
C GLY A 217 11.51 17.26 -5.85
N ALA A 218 12.75 17.71 -5.70
CA ALA A 218 13.70 17.90 -6.80
C ALA A 218 15.15 17.71 -6.32
N GLY A 219 16.06 17.40 -7.24
CA GLY A 219 17.49 17.22 -6.95
C GLY A 219 17.79 15.94 -6.17
N ALA A 220 18.94 15.92 -5.48
CA ALA A 220 19.33 14.77 -4.65
C ALA A 220 18.49 14.68 -3.37
N TYR A 221 18.17 13.46 -2.94
CA TYR A 221 17.47 13.25 -1.67
C TYR A 221 18.36 13.61 -0.48
N SER A 222 17.83 14.42 0.42
CA SER A 222 18.46 14.72 1.71
C SER A 222 18.28 13.57 2.71
N GLU A 223 19.13 13.54 3.74
CA GLU A 223 18.98 12.61 4.86
C GLU A 223 17.62 12.73 5.55
N GLN A 224 17.07 13.95 5.67
CA GLN A 224 15.75 14.19 6.25
C GLN A 224 14.64 13.54 5.41
N GLN A 225 14.71 13.69 4.09
CA GLN A 225 13.73 13.06 3.19
C GLN A 225 13.83 11.53 3.25
N ILE A 226 15.04 10.98 3.19
CA ILE A 226 15.28 9.53 3.29
C ILE A 226 14.71 8.98 4.60
N ARG A 227 14.97 9.68 5.72
CA ARG A 227 14.43 9.33 7.04
C ARG A 227 12.90 9.36 7.06
N GLY A 228 12.29 10.42 6.52
CA GLY A 228 10.82 10.55 6.49
C GLY A 228 10.15 9.44 5.68
N ILE A 229 10.73 9.09 4.52
CA ILE A 229 10.25 7.98 3.69
C ILE A 229 10.38 6.66 4.43
N LEU A 230 11.56 6.38 5.00
CA LEU A 230 11.83 5.14 5.73
C LEU A 230 10.90 5.00 6.94
N ARG A 231 10.71 6.09 7.71
CA ARG A 231 9.79 6.12 8.85
C ARG A 231 8.36 5.82 8.43
N THR A 232 7.91 6.41 7.32
CA THR A 232 6.55 6.21 6.81
C THR A 232 6.31 4.75 6.41
N ALA A 233 7.21 4.17 5.63
CA ALA A 233 7.12 2.76 5.23
C ALA A 233 7.20 1.84 6.45
N TYR A 234 8.16 2.07 7.35
CA TYR A 234 8.32 1.29 8.58
C TYR A 234 7.07 1.35 9.46
N GLY A 235 6.52 2.54 9.71
CA GLY A 235 5.31 2.70 10.52
C GLY A 235 4.10 1.98 9.92
N GLY A 236 3.94 2.04 8.60
CA GLY A 236 2.89 1.28 7.91
C GLY A 236 3.05 -0.22 8.05
N PHE A 237 4.26 -0.75 7.84
CA PHE A 237 4.54 -2.18 7.92
C PHE A 237 4.47 -2.71 9.35
N LEU A 238 4.93 -1.92 10.32
CA LEU A 238 4.81 -2.26 11.74
C LEU A 238 3.34 -2.28 12.18
N ALA A 239 2.53 -1.30 11.74
CA ALA A 239 1.09 -1.31 11.98
C ALA A 239 0.43 -2.57 11.38
N ALA A 240 0.82 -2.97 10.18
CA ALA A 240 0.33 -4.19 9.54
C ALA A 240 0.71 -5.45 10.33
N LYS A 241 1.98 -5.58 10.74
CA LYS A 241 2.44 -6.69 11.59
C LYS A 241 1.71 -6.74 12.93
N THR A 242 1.53 -5.58 13.57
CA THR A 242 0.86 -5.46 14.86
C THR A 242 -0.62 -5.81 14.75
N GLU A 243 -1.35 -5.25 13.78
CA GLU A 243 -2.77 -5.55 13.54
C GLU A 243 -2.98 -7.03 13.26
N SER A 244 -2.14 -7.63 12.41
CA SER A 244 -2.16 -9.08 12.12
C SER A 244 -2.02 -9.91 13.40
N GLY A 245 -1.08 -9.54 14.29
CA GLY A 245 -0.88 -10.24 15.55
C GLY A 245 -2.08 -10.15 16.51
N THR A 246 -2.94 -9.13 16.40
CA THR A 246 -4.19 -9.06 17.17
C THR A 246 -5.26 -10.02 16.66
N VAL A 247 -5.17 -10.44 15.40
CA VAL A 247 -6.11 -11.35 14.75
C VAL A 247 -5.64 -12.79 14.94
N ASP A 248 -4.39 -13.06 14.62
CA ASP A 248 -3.75 -14.37 14.80
C ASP A 248 -2.25 -14.18 15.11
N PRO A 249 -1.82 -14.34 16.37
CA PRO A 249 -0.42 -14.22 16.76
C PRO A 249 0.54 -15.19 16.05
N GLY A 250 0.01 -16.29 15.48
CA GLY A 250 0.79 -17.29 14.75
C GLY A 250 0.82 -17.08 13.24
N ALA A 251 0.07 -16.12 12.70
CA ALA A 251 0.00 -15.90 11.27
C ALA A 251 1.27 -15.23 10.72
N GLN A 252 1.72 -15.72 9.57
CA GLN A 252 2.74 -15.03 8.79
C GLN A 252 2.16 -13.75 8.19
N VAL A 253 2.98 -12.72 8.02
CA VAL A 253 2.54 -11.42 7.50
C VAL A 253 3.32 -11.04 6.25
N ALA A 254 2.59 -10.86 5.15
CA ALA A 254 3.13 -10.29 3.91
C ALA A 254 2.61 -8.86 3.69
N VAL A 255 3.45 -8.05 3.05
CA VAL A 255 3.01 -6.80 2.42
C VAL A 255 3.28 -6.86 0.92
N HIS A 256 2.22 -6.61 0.13
CA HIS A 256 2.23 -6.47 -1.31
C HIS A 256 2.40 -4.99 -1.64
N THR A 257 3.47 -4.65 -2.34
CA THR A 257 3.80 -3.27 -2.69
C THR A 257 4.36 -3.19 -4.11
N GLY A 258 4.73 -1.98 -4.54
CA GLY A 258 5.45 -1.74 -5.79
C GLY A 258 6.19 -0.41 -5.72
N PHE A 259 6.22 0.31 -6.83
CA PHE A 259 6.85 1.63 -6.92
C PHE A 259 6.01 2.75 -6.29
N TRP A 260 5.79 2.62 -4.98
CA TRP A 260 5.12 3.59 -4.11
C TRP A 260 5.76 4.98 -4.26
N GLY A 261 4.95 5.97 -4.65
CA GLY A 261 5.39 7.36 -4.83
C GLY A 261 6.19 7.64 -6.10
N CYS A 262 6.38 6.70 -7.02
CA CYS A 262 7.25 6.91 -8.19
C CYS A 262 6.53 7.32 -9.49
N GLY A 263 5.20 7.32 -9.52
CA GLY A 263 4.39 7.80 -10.65
C GLY A 263 4.15 9.30 -10.56
N ALA A 264 2.93 9.69 -10.23
CA ALA A 264 2.51 11.09 -10.10
C ALA A 264 3.39 11.91 -9.12
N TYR A 265 4.00 11.27 -8.13
CA TYR A 265 4.82 11.95 -7.12
C TYR A 265 6.30 12.10 -7.52
N GLY A 266 6.74 11.44 -8.59
CA GLY A 266 8.11 11.58 -9.12
C GLY A 266 9.20 10.98 -8.24
N GLY A 267 8.87 10.08 -7.31
CA GLY A 267 9.83 9.38 -6.47
C GLY A 267 10.83 8.54 -7.29
N ASN A 268 12.04 8.38 -6.76
CA ASN A 268 13.07 7.55 -7.41
C ASN A 268 12.79 6.08 -7.14
N ARG A 269 12.55 5.29 -8.20
CA ARG A 269 12.18 3.87 -8.09
C ARG A 269 13.17 3.03 -7.28
N THR A 270 14.47 3.19 -7.52
CA THR A 270 15.52 2.45 -6.80
C THR A 270 15.55 2.83 -5.32
N LEU A 271 15.50 4.13 -5.00
CA LEU A 271 15.47 4.61 -3.62
C LEU A 271 14.22 4.12 -2.87
N MET A 272 13.04 4.28 -3.47
CA MET A 272 11.77 3.90 -2.83
C MET A 272 11.68 2.38 -2.61
N ALA A 273 12.20 1.57 -3.52
CA ALA A 273 12.31 0.12 -3.32
C ALA A 273 13.29 -0.23 -2.19
N LEU A 274 14.48 0.39 -2.18
CA LEU A 274 15.49 0.18 -1.13
C LEU A 274 14.94 0.49 0.26
N LEU A 275 14.24 1.62 0.42
CA LEU A 275 13.69 2.03 1.71
C LEU A 275 12.53 1.13 2.16
N GLN A 276 11.73 0.59 1.23
CA GLN A 276 10.71 -0.40 1.56
C GLN A 276 11.31 -1.73 2.02
N LEU A 277 12.40 -2.20 1.40
CA LEU A 277 13.12 -3.40 1.85
C LEU A 277 13.66 -3.24 3.28
N LEU A 278 14.25 -2.08 3.58
CA LEU A 278 14.72 -1.75 4.93
C LEU A 278 13.57 -1.69 5.93
N ALA A 279 12.48 -0.99 5.59
CA ALA A 279 11.29 -0.90 6.43
C ALA A 279 10.68 -2.28 6.73
N ALA A 280 10.65 -3.18 5.76
CA ALA A 280 10.10 -4.53 5.90
C ALA A 280 10.91 -5.37 6.90
N GLY A 281 12.26 -5.28 6.83
CA GLY A 281 13.13 -5.91 7.82
C GLY A 281 12.99 -5.28 9.21
N MET A 282 12.93 -3.95 9.30
CA MET A 282 12.72 -3.25 10.57
C MET A 282 11.39 -3.63 11.24
N ALA A 283 10.33 -3.84 10.45
CA ALA A 283 9.01 -4.21 10.94
C ALA A 283 8.86 -5.72 11.26
N GLY A 284 9.86 -6.55 10.91
CA GLY A 284 9.79 -7.99 11.10
C GLY A 284 8.70 -8.66 10.26
N LEU A 285 8.52 -8.19 9.02
CA LEU A 285 7.63 -8.87 8.08
C LEU A 285 8.17 -10.26 7.74
N ASP A 286 7.28 -11.21 7.48
CA ASP A 286 7.67 -12.53 7.00
C ASP A 286 8.01 -12.48 5.51
N LEU A 287 7.27 -11.65 4.75
CA LEU A 287 7.46 -11.51 3.30
C LEU A 287 7.15 -10.10 2.79
N LEU A 288 7.97 -9.63 1.84
CA LEU A 288 7.65 -8.47 1.00
C LEU A 288 7.42 -8.94 -0.45
N ALA A 289 6.19 -8.81 -0.94
CA ALA A 289 5.82 -9.11 -2.32
C ALA A 289 5.89 -7.82 -3.15
N PHE A 290 6.83 -7.74 -4.08
CA PHE A 290 7.07 -6.53 -4.88
C PHE A 290 6.58 -6.69 -6.32
N HIS A 291 5.62 -5.86 -6.71
CA HIS A 291 4.99 -5.84 -8.03
C HIS A 291 5.60 -4.70 -8.84
N ALA A 292 6.50 -5.06 -9.77
CA ALA A 292 7.36 -4.14 -10.47
C ALA A 292 6.80 -3.63 -11.81
N VAL A 293 5.53 -3.90 -12.11
CA VAL A 293 4.80 -3.46 -13.31
C VAL A 293 5.24 -4.14 -14.61
N ASP A 294 6.55 -4.26 -14.84
CA ASP A 294 7.17 -4.88 -16.02
C ASP A 294 8.61 -5.38 -15.70
N GLU A 295 9.26 -5.97 -16.69
CA GLU A 295 10.63 -6.51 -16.56
C GLU A 295 11.68 -5.42 -16.29
N ALA A 296 11.50 -4.21 -16.82
CA ALA A 296 12.43 -3.11 -16.58
C ALA A 296 12.32 -2.59 -15.15
N GLY A 297 11.09 -2.56 -14.62
CA GLY A 297 10.82 -2.34 -13.21
C GLY A 297 11.45 -3.43 -12.36
N LEU A 298 11.34 -4.71 -12.74
CA LEU A 298 11.95 -5.79 -11.98
C LEU A 298 13.47 -5.65 -11.89
N GLU A 299 14.15 -5.21 -12.96
CA GLU A 299 15.58 -4.92 -12.90
C GLU A 299 15.90 -3.72 -11.99
N THR A 300 15.06 -2.70 -12.00
CA THR A 300 15.18 -1.55 -11.09
C THR A 300 15.05 -1.98 -9.63
N PHE A 301 14.15 -2.92 -9.33
CA PHE A 301 14.01 -3.51 -8.00
C PHE A 301 15.27 -4.29 -7.60
N ARG A 302 15.82 -5.12 -8.50
CA ARG A 302 17.06 -5.87 -8.25
C ARG A 302 18.25 -4.96 -8.00
N GLU A 303 18.28 -3.77 -8.60
CA GLU A 303 19.29 -2.76 -8.26
C GLU A 303 19.19 -2.31 -6.80
N ALA A 304 17.97 -2.08 -6.30
CA ALA A 304 17.75 -1.76 -4.90
C ALA A 304 18.18 -2.89 -3.95
N GLU A 305 17.92 -4.15 -4.32
CA GLU A 305 18.40 -5.32 -3.58
C GLU A 305 19.93 -5.35 -3.52
N ARG A 306 20.61 -5.17 -4.65
CA ARG A 306 22.09 -5.13 -4.70
C ARG A 306 22.68 -4.02 -3.85
N LEU A 307 22.05 -2.84 -3.83
CA LEU A 307 22.46 -1.74 -2.96
C LEU A 307 22.29 -2.10 -1.49
N LEU A 308 21.17 -2.72 -1.13
CA LEU A 308 20.91 -3.16 0.24
C LEU A 308 21.93 -4.21 0.69
N ASP A 309 22.24 -5.20 -0.15
CA ASP A 309 23.24 -6.24 0.13
C ASP A 309 24.63 -5.66 0.32
N GLY A 310 25.00 -4.65 -0.46
CA GLY A 310 26.26 -3.92 -0.28
C GLY A 310 26.34 -3.14 1.03
N MET A 311 25.22 -2.63 1.53
CA MET A 311 25.15 -1.86 2.78
C MET A 311 25.04 -2.73 4.03
N LEU A 312 24.38 -3.89 3.91
CA LEU A 312 24.05 -4.77 5.03
C LEU A 312 24.38 -6.23 4.69
N PRO A 313 25.66 -6.57 4.44
CA PRO A 313 26.02 -7.92 4.02
C PRO A 313 25.59 -8.98 5.05
N GLU A 314 25.25 -10.17 4.57
CA GLU A 314 24.82 -11.28 5.43
C GLU A 314 25.89 -11.61 6.49
N GLY A 315 25.46 -11.79 7.74
CA GLY A 315 26.36 -12.02 8.88
C GLY A 315 27.05 -10.77 9.43
N ALA A 316 26.77 -9.57 8.90
CA ALA A 316 27.16 -8.33 9.54
C ALA A 316 26.43 -8.15 10.88
N GLY A 317 27.08 -7.48 11.83
CA GLY A 317 26.44 -7.07 13.09
C GLY A 317 25.36 -6.01 12.86
N ALA A 318 24.57 -5.73 13.90
CA ALA A 318 23.57 -4.67 13.85
C ALA A 318 24.19 -3.32 13.43
N VAL A 319 23.52 -2.64 12.50
CA VAL A 319 23.99 -1.36 11.93
C VAL A 319 23.12 -0.22 12.45
N ALA A 320 23.73 0.91 12.79
CA ALA A 320 23.00 2.09 13.22
C ALA A 320 22.14 2.65 12.08
N THR A 321 20.85 2.87 12.35
CA THR A 321 19.91 3.41 11.34
C THR A 321 20.38 4.77 10.80
N GLU A 322 20.96 5.61 11.66
CA GLU A 322 21.55 6.90 11.27
C GLU A 322 22.73 6.77 10.29
N GLU A 323 23.51 5.71 10.40
CA GLU A 323 24.61 5.44 9.48
C GLU A 323 24.10 4.95 8.13
N LEU A 324 23.05 4.12 8.12
CA LEU A 324 22.37 3.70 6.90
C LEU A 324 21.77 4.88 6.15
N VAL A 325 21.01 5.75 6.84
CA VAL A 325 20.42 6.96 6.22
C VAL A 325 21.52 7.83 5.58
N ARG A 326 22.62 8.06 6.29
CA ARG A 326 23.78 8.81 5.77
C ARG A 326 24.42 8.13 4.56
N SER A 327 24.53 6.81 4.58
CA SER A 327 25.13 6.04 3.48
C SER A 327 24.26 6.05 2.23
N ILE A 328 22.94 5.97 2.39
CA ILE A 328 21.97 6.09 1.30
C ILE A 328 22.00 7.51 0.71
N ALA A 329 22.06 8.55 1.55
CA ALA A 329 22.16 9.94 1.07
C ALA A 329 23.42 10.17 0.21
N LYS A 330 24.54 9.54 0.57
CA LYS A 330 25.80 9.60 -0.20
C LYS A 330 25.72 8.95 -1.58
N LEU A 331 24.73 8.09 -1.84
CA LEU A 331 24.51 7.57 -3.20
C LEU A 331 24.12 8.68 -4.18
N GLY A 332 23.61 9.82 -3.69
CA GLY A 332 23.25 10.95 -4.53
C GLY A 332 22.10 10.68 -5.49
N LEU A 333 21.25 9.68 -5.18
CA LEU A 333 20.04 9.38 -5.95
C LEU A 333 19.18 10.64 -6.04
N GLN A 334 18.60 10.89 -7.20
CA GLN A 334 17.84 12.10 -7.49
C GLN A 334 16.37 11.79 -7.66
N TRP A 335 15.53 12.77 -7.30
CA TRP A 335 14.11 12.77 -7.64
C TRP A 335 13.91 12.50 -9.13
N GLY A 336 12.91 11.69 -9.45
CA GLY A 336 12.47 11.44 -10.80
C GLY A 336 11.57 12.55 -11.32
N VAL A 337 10.85 12.24 -12.40
CA VAL A 337 9.87 13.15 -13.01
C VAL A 337 8.48 12.59 -12.77
N SER A 338 7.56 13.45 -12.33
CA SER A 338 6.13 13.10 -12.24
C SER A 338 5.59 12.70 -13.61
N ASP A 339 4.82 11.63 -13.67
CA ASP A 339 4.16 11.19 -14.92
C ASP A 339 2.91 12.01 -15.28
N GLY A 340 2.53 12.99 -14.45
CA GLY A 340 1.47 13.95 -14.73
C GLY A 340 0.05 13.35 -14.71
N ASN A 341 -0.12 12.18 -14.10
CA ASN A 341 -1.45 11.61 -13.85
C ASN A 341 -2.26 12.43 -12.85
#